data_AF-A0A0N4Z1B4-F1
#
_entry.id   AF-A0A0N4Z1B4-F1
#
_cell.length_a   1.000
_cell.length_b   1.000
_cell.length_c   1.000
_cell.angle_alpha   90.00
_cell.angle_beta   90.00
_cell.angle_gamma   90.00
#
_symmetry.space_group_name_H-M   'P 1'
#
loop_
_entity.id
_entity.type
_entity.pdbx_description
1 polymer ?
#
loop_
_entity_poly.entity_id
_entity_poly.type
_entity_poly.pdbx_seq_one_letter_code
_entity_poly.pdbx_strand_id
1 'polypeptide(L)'
;MPPNQEENIKKINMSISKKVTPIPFDEETLKHAKILKEKFSDFLPEDIKTDYHMARWIRMNKGNENIIETRLKEYVRHRKGLNYEGENLFKQCEELDFAKKVWDKFSISKLEQTDYSGDVAVFLQRMEGTDLKEIIKTVPYYHILHSYFLLQECMQRGMLEKEKETGRQSAAIIILDLHGINLGDFINPLSNPTKLARIVVKIWSDYFTENVS
;
A
#
# COMPACT_ATOMS: atom_id res chain seq x y z
N MET A 1 -13.78 33.17 -7.90
CA MET A 1 -14.51 32.60 -9.06
C MET A 1 -15.25 31.37 -8.54
N PRO A 2 -16.56 31.21 -8.79
CA PRO A 2 -17.33 30.14 -8.16
C PRO A 2 -16.95 28.77 -8.74
N PRO A 3 -16.85 27.72 -7.91
CA PRO A 3 -16.55 26.35 -8.34
C PRO A 3 -17.84 25.67 -8.83
N ASN A 4 -17.70 24.68 -9.71
CA ASN A 4 -18.76 23.84 -10.30
C ASN A 4 -19.42 24.36 -11.58
N GLN A 5 -18.61 24.66 -12.60
CA GLN A 5 -19.05 24.32 -13.95
C GLN A 5 -18.67 22.85 -14.18
N GLU A 6 -19.69 21.98 -14.24
CA GLU A 6 -19.55 20.63 -14.76
C GLU A 6 -19.09 20.74 -16.22
N GLU A 7 -17.78 20.83 -16.43
CA GLU A 7 -17.22 20.57 -17.75
C GLU A 7 -17.65 19.16 -18.14
N ASN A 8 -18.30 19.07 -19.31
CA ASN A 8 -18.68 17.84 -19.99
C ASN A 8 -17.54 16.81 -19.92
N ILE A 9 -17.57 15.93 -18.91
CA ILE A 9 -16.65 14.81 -18.82
C ILE A 9 -16.99 13.93 -20.02
N LYS A 10 -16.16 14.02 -21.08
CA LYS A 10 -16.26 13.13 -22.23
C LYS A 10 -16.35 11.72 -21.68
N LYS A 11 -17.48 11.04 -21.91
CA LYS A 11 -17.63 9.61 -21.58
C LYS A 11 -16.47 8.87 -22.21
N ILE A 12 -15.50 8.48 -21.38
CA ILE A 12 -14.36 7.70 -21.82
C ILE A 12 -14.94 6.37 -22.30
N ASN A 13 -14.76 6.06 -23.56
CA ASN A 13 -15.22 4.81 -24.14
C ASN A 13 -14.33 3.68 -23.59
N MET A 14 -14.77 3.08 -22.48
CA MET A 14 -14.07 2.03 -21.73
C MET A 14 -13.86 0.74 -22.55
N SER A 15 -14.48 0.61 -23.73
CA SER A 15 -14.43 -0.60 -24.56
C SER A 15 -13.04 -0.92 -25.15
N ILE A 16 -12.11 0.03 -25.14
CA ILE A 16 -10.73 -0.13 -25.67
C ILE A 16 -9.68 -0.06 -24.54
N SER A 17 -10.09 0.19 -23.31
CA SER A 17 -9.19 0.27 -22.15
C SER A 17 -8.69 -1.13 -21.79
N LYS A 18 -7.36 -1.34 -21.83
CA LYS A 18 -6.75 -2.53 -21.20
C LYS A 18 -7.06 -2.47 -19.71
N LYS A 19 -7.94 -3.36 -19.23
CA LYS A 19 -8.14 -3.54 -17.80
C LYS A 19 -6.81 -3.89 -17.16
N VAL A 20 -6.40 -3.13 -16.15
CA VAL A 20 -5.24 -3.51 -15.35
C VAL A 20 -5.66 -4.71 -14.52
N THR A 21 -4.84 -5.76 -14.58
CA THR A 21 -5.05 -7.01 -13.85
C THR A 21 -3.76 -7.38 -13.13
N PRO A 22 -3.85 -8.03 -11.97
CA PRO A 22 -2.66 -8.52 -11.28
C PRO A 22 -1.85 -9.46 -12.16
N ILE A 23 -0.53 -9.42 -12.05
CA ILE A 23 0.35 -10.41 -12.68
C ILE A 23 0.13 -11.77 -11.98
N PRO A 24 -0.37 -12.79 -12.70
CA PRO A 24 -0.75 -14.05 -12.08
C PRO A 24 0.44 -14.77 -11.44
N PHE A 25 0.21 -15.41 -10.29
CA PHE A 25 1.18 -16.37 -9.74
C PHE A 25 1.21 -17.63 -10.60
N ASP A 26 2.41 -18.14 -10.88
CA ASP A 26 2.58 -19.45 -11.47
C ASP A 26 2.25 -20.56 -10.47
N GLU A 27 2.00 -21.77 -10.98
CA GLU A 27 1.60 -22.91 -10.15
C GLU A 27 2.67 -23.33 -9.14
N GLU A 28 3.96 -23.17 -9.46
CA GLU A 28 5.06 -23.53 -8.58
C GLU A 28 5.08 -22.61 -7.37
N THR A 29 4.96 -21.30 -7.59
CA THR A 29 4.83 -20.29 -6.53
C THR A 29 3.63 -20.57 -5.63
N LEU A 30 2.46 -20.91 -6.18
CA LEU A 30 1.27 -21.22 -5.37
C LEU A 30 1.41 -22.51 -4.58
N LYS A 31 2.08 -23.54 -5.13
CA LYS A 31 2.38 -24.79 -4.40
C LYS A 31 3.36 -24.51 -3.25
N HIS A 32 4.41 -23.72 -3.50
CA HIS A 32 5.38 -23.32 -2.48
C HIS A 32 4.74 -22.45 -1.40
N ALA A 33 3.82 -21.55 -1.77
CA ALA A 33 3.08 -20.71 -0.84
C ALA A 33 2.30 -21.54 0.18
N LYS A 34 1.62 -22.60 -0.25
CA LYS A 34 0.91 -23.52 0.65
C LYS A 34 1.86 -24.18 1.66
N ILE A 35 3.02 -24.66 1.18
CA ILE A 35 4.03 -25.30 2.04
C ILE A 35 4.56 -24.30 3.09
N LEU A 36 4.95 -23.10 2.66
CA LEU A 36 5.49 -22.09 3.58
C LEU A 36 4.45 -21.56 4.56
N LYS A 37 3.20 -21.39 4.13
CA LYS A 37 2.10 -20.98 5.01
C LYS A 37 1.94 -21.95 6.18
N GLU A 38 2.00 -23.25 5.92
CA GLU A 38 1.94 -24.27 6.99
C GLU A 38 3.21 -24.27 7.84
N LYS A 39 4.39 -24.19 7.21
CA LYS A 39 5.70 -24.13 7.90
C LYS A 39 5.81 -22.94 8.85
N PHE A 40 5.24 -21.79 8.48
CA PHE A 40 5.29 -20.54 9.25
C PHE A 40 4.05 -20.30 10.11
N SER A 41 3.16 -21.30 10.22
CA SER A 41 1.88 -21.18 10.92
C SER A 41 2.01 -20.79 12.39
N ASP A 42 3.12 -21.12 13.05
CA ASP A 42 3.37 -20.83 14.46
C ASP A 42 3.48 -19.33 14.78
N PHE A 43 3.87 -18.50 13.81
CA PHE A 43 4.05 -17.05 14.01
C PHE A 43 3.24 -16.18 13.05
N LEU A 44 2.60 -16.77 12.04
CA LEU A 44 1.76 -16.04 11.09
C LEU A 44 0.38 -15.74 11.68
N PRO A 45 -0.01 -14.46 11.80
CA PRO A 45 -1.38 -14.07 12.16
C PRO A 45 -2.40 -14.55 11.12
N GLU A 46 -3.58 -14.97 11.58
CA GLU A 46 -4.63 -15.55 10.74
C GLU A 46 -5.12 -14.61 9.62
N ASP A 47 -5.12 -13.30 9.87
CA ASP A 47 -5.58 -12.29 8.90
C ASP A 47 -4.67 -12.16 7.67
N ILE A 48 -3.42 -12.61 7.77
CA ILE A 48 -2.44 -12.63 6.67
C ILE A 48 -1.97 -14.04 6.31
N LYS A 49 -2.59 -15.07 6.88
CA LYS A 49 -2.26 -16.48 6.65
C LYS A 49 -3.01 -17.00 5.41
N THR A 50 -2.69 -16.43 4.25
CA THR A 50 -3.33 -16.78 2.97
C THR A 50 -2.32 -17.24 1.94
N ASP A 51 -2.77 -18.06 0.97
CA ASP A 51 -1.93 -18.57 -0.11
C ASP A 51 -1.39 -17.42 -0.96
N TYR A 52 -2.23 -16.44 -1.31
CA TYR A 52 -1.80 -15.28 -2.09
C TYR A 52 -0.86 -14.36 -1.34
N HIS A 53 -1.05 -14.15 -0.03
CA HIS A 53 -0.09 -13.39 0.77
C HIS A 53 1.28 -14.08 0.76
N MET A 54 1.34 -15.40 0.98
CA MET A 54 2.60 -16.14 0.92
C MET A 54 3.22 -16.16 -0.48
N ALA A 55 2.41 -16.25 -1.53
CA ALA A 55 2.88 -16.18 -2.91
C ALA A 55 3.59 -14.85 -3.21
N ARG A 56 3.11 -13.72 -2.68
CA ARG A 56 3.79 -12.41 -2.76
C ARG A 56 5.16 -12.44 -2.10
N TRP A 57 5.26 -12.99 -0.89
CA TRP A 57 6.53 -13.11 -0.18
C TRP A 57 7.55 -13.99 -0.91
N ILE A 58 7.08 -15.07 -1.53
CA ILE A 58 7.92 -15.95 -2.37
C ILE A 58 8.43 -15.20 -3.59
N ARG A 59 7.54 -14.54 -4.36
CA ARG A 59 7.95 -13.84 -5.58
C ARG A 59 8.91 -12.69 -5.27
N MET A 60 8.61 -11.88 -4.25
CA MET A 60 9.44 -10.75 -3.81
C MET A 60 10.87 -11.19 -3.45
N ASN A 61 11.03 -12.36 -2.83
CA ASN A 61 12.32 -12.86 -2.35
C ASN A 61 12.88 -13.99 -3.22
N LYS A 62 12.34 -14.18 -4.43
CA LYS A 62 12.77 -15.21 -5.40
C LYS A 62 12.87 -16.61 -4.80
N GLY A 63 11.91 -16.96 -3.94
CA GLY A 63 11.84 -18.27 -3.27
C GLY A 63 12.85 -18.50 -2.14
N ASN A 64 13.65 -17.51 -1.73
CA ASN A 64 14.60 -17.68 -0.64
C ASN A 64 13.91 -17.73 0.74
N GLU A 65 13.67 -18.94 1.24
CA GLU A 65 12.91 -19.18 2.48
C GLU A 65 13.53 -18.51 3.72
N ASN A 66 14.86 -18.48 3.85
CA ASN A 66 15.53 -17.89 5.01
C ASN A 66 15.30 -16.37 5.07
N ILE A 67 15.35 -15.71 3.91
CA ILE A 67 15.07 -14.28 3.80
C ILE A 67 13.58 -14.02 4.07
N ILE A 68 12.69 -14.84 3.51
CA ILE A 68 11.25 -14.74 3.72
C ILE A 68 10.94 -14.84 5.22
N GLU A 69 11.41 -15.90 5.88
CA GLU A 69 11.13 -16.13 7.30
C GLU A 69 11.62 -14.95 8.16
N THR A 70 12.85 -14.47 7.92
CA THR A 70 13.44 -13.36 8.66
C THR A 70 12.61 -12.09 8.50
N ARG A 71 12.31 -11.69 7.25
CA ARG A 71 11.59 -10.45 6.96
C ARG A 71 10.12 -10.51 7.36
N LEU A 72 9.49 -11.67 7.23
CA LEU A 72 8.10 -11.87 7.62
C LEU A 72 7.94 -11.82 9.14
N LYS A 73 8.91 -12.36 9.91
CA LYS A 73 8.95 -12.19 11.38
C LYS A 73 9.14 -10.72 11.78
N GLU A 74 10.01 -9.98 11.10
CA GLU A 74 10.18 -8.54 11.34
C GLU A 74 8.90 -7.77 11.04
N TYR A 75 8.24 -8.09 9.92
CA TYR A 75 6.97 -7.51 9.52
C TYR A 75 5.87 -7.76 10.57
N VAL A 76 5.67 -9.01 11.00
CA VAL A 76 4.71 -9.36 12.07
C VAL A 76 5.04 -8.61 13.37
N ARG A 77 6.32 -8.50 13.73
CA ARG A 77 6.75 -7.73 14.91
C ARG A 77 6.39 -6.25 14.79
N HIS A 78 6.57 -5.65 13.60
CA HIS A 78 6.17 -4.26 13.36
C HIS A 78 4.66 -4.08 13.48
N ARG A 79 3.86 -4.96 12.86
CA ARG A 79 2.40 -4.93 13.00
C ARG A 79 1.96 -4.98 14.46
N LYS A 80 2.53 -5.90 15.24
CA LYS A 80 2.27 -6.02 16.68
C LYS A 80 2.69 -4.77 17.46
N GLY A 81 3.87 -4.23 17.19
CA GLY A 81 4.37 -3.03 17.86
C GLY A 81 3.53 -1.77 17.57
N LEU A 82 2.86 -1.73 16.42
CA LEU A 82 1.98 -0.64 15.99
C LEU A 82 0.49 -0.91 16.27
N ASN A 83 0.17 -2.06 16.88
CA ASN A 83 -1.19 -2.49 17.17
C ASN A 83 -2.10 -2.65 15.92
N TYR A 84 -1.53 -3.19 14.85
CA TYR A 84 -2.20 -3.46 13.56
C TYR A 84 -2.60 -4.92 13.38
N GLU A 85 -2.88 -5.61 14.49
CA GLU A 85 -3.36 -7.00 14.50
C GLU A 85 -4.90 -7.04 14.61
N GLY A 86 -5.51 -8.13 14.12
CA GLY A 86 -6.97 -8.35 14.20
C GLY A 86 -7.72 -7.94 12.93
N GLU A 87 -9.04 -8.15 12.90
CA GLU A 87 -9.83 -8.13 11.66
C GLU A 87 -10.28 -6.74 11.20
N ASN A 88 -10.17 -5.70 12.02
CA ASN A 88 -10.77 -4.40 11.71
C ASN A 88 -9.76 -3.25 11.69
N LEU A 89 -8.73 -3.38 10.84
CA LEU A 89 -7.72 -2.35 10.71
C LEU A 89 -8.33 -1.01 10.31
N PHE A 90 -9.30 -0.98 9.39
CA PHE A 90 -9.89 0.28 8.94
C PHE A 90 -10.51 1.08 10.09
N LYS A 91 -11.27 0.45 11.00
CA LYS A 91 -11.78 1.12 12.20
C LYS A 91 -10.67 1.53 13.16
N GLN A 92 -9.69 0.66 13.39
CA GLN A 92 -8.52 1.00 14.22
C GLN A 92 -7.76 2.20 13.65
N CYS A 93 -7.71 2.37 12.31
CA CYS A 93 -7.07 3.49 11.64
C CYS A 93 -7.87 4.78 11.71
N GLU A 94 -9.20 4.69 11.63
CA GLU A 94 -10.08 5.85 11.80
C GLU A 94 -9.94 6.48 13.18
N GLU A 95 -9.44 5.76 14.18
CA GLU A 95 -9.18 6.30 15.52
C GLU A 95 -7.82 7.01 15.63
N LEU A 96 -6.96 6.94 14.61
CA LEU A 96 -5.62 7.54 14.62
C LEU A 96 -5.62 8.95 14.03
N ASP A 97 -5.86 9.95 14.90
CA ASP A 97 -5.87 11.37 14.52
C ASP A 97 -4.61 11.86 13.80
N PHE A 98 -3.44 11.31 14.15
CA PHE A 98 -2.19 11.69 13.48
C PHE A 98 -2.20 11.25 12.01
N ALA A 99 -2.75 10.07 11.70
CA ALA A 99 -2.75 9.51 10.36
C ALA A 99 -3.64 10.33 9.43
N LYS A 100 -4.83 10.71 9.90
CA LYS A 100 -5.73 11.63 9.20
C LYS A 100 -5.04 12.96 8.87
N LYS A 101 -4.41 13.59 9.87
CA LYS A 101 -3.67 14.86 9.68
C LYS A 101 -2.55 14.74 8.65
N VAL A 102 -1.85 13.61 8.64
CA VAL A 102 -0.79 13.35 7.64
C VAL A 102 -1.41 13.16 6.26
N TRP A 103 -2.40 12.29 6.11
CA TRP A 103 -3.00 12.01 4.81
C TRP A 103 -3.71 13.23 4.19
N ASP A 104 -4.36 14.06 5.01
CA ASP A 104 -4.94 15.33 4.56
C ASP A 104 -3.86 16.27 4.00
N LYS A 105 -2.71 16.36 4.70
CA LYS A 105 -1.56 17.17 4.25
C LYS A 105 -0.90 16.62 2.98
N PHE A 106 -0.91 15.30 2.79
CA PHE A 106 -0.34 14.62 1.61
C PHE A 106 -1.38 14.38 0.50
N SER A 107 -2.63 14.84 0.68
CA SER A 107 -3.74 14.68 -0.26
C SER A 107 -3.90 13.23 -0.76
N ILE A 108 -3.85 12.28 0.17
CA ILE A 108 -4.04 10.85 -0.08
C ILE A 108 -5.55 10.53 -0.03
N SER A 109 -6.04 9.73 -0.98
CA SER A 109 -7.44 9.29 -1.03
C SER A 109 -7.87 8.58 0.25
N LYS A 110 -9.19 8.52 0.52
CA LYS A 110 -9.76 7.84 1.70
C LYS A 110 -9.25 6.39 1.81
N LEU A 111 -9.12 5.94 3.06
CA LEU A 111 -8.68 4.58 3.40
C LEU A 111 -9.69 3.51 2.98
N GLU A 112 -10.98 3.79 3.13
CA GLU A 112 -12.06 2.87 2.77
C GLU A 112 -12.09 2.74 1.25
N GLN A 113 -11.33 1.78 0.75
CA GLN A 113 -11.16 1.49 -0.66
C GLN A 113 -12.37 0.75 -1.20
N THR A 114 -13.45 1.47 -1.44
CA THR A 114 -14.64 0.91 -2.08
C THR A 114 -14.51 0.83 -3.60
N ASP A 115 -13.48 1.46 -4.16
CA ASP A 115 -13.31 1.60 -5.61
C ASP A 115 -12.35 0.53 -6.15
N TYR A 116 -12.94 -0.57 -6.62
CA TYR A 116 -12.23 -1.64 -7.31
C TYR A 116 -12.47 -1.57 -8.83
N SER A 117 -11.39 -1.75 -9.60
CA SER A 117 -11.47 -2.09 -11.02
C SER A 117 -11.30 -3.60 -11.19
N GLY A 118 -12.38 -4.36 -11.01
CA GLY A 118 -12.31 -5.82 -10.98
C GLY A 118 -11.71 -6.32 -9.67
N ASP A 119 -10.56 -6.98 -9.73
CA ASP A 119 -9.81 -7.46 -8.55
C ASP A 119 -8.69 -6.49 -8.13
N VAL A 120 -8.67 -5.28 -8.69
CA VAL A 120 -7.65 -4.27 -8.42
C VAL A 120 -8.21 -3.13 -7.58
N ALA A 121 -7.65 -2.92 -6.40
CA ALA A 121 -7.92 -1.80 -5.50
C ALA A 121 -7.17 -0.54 -5.98
N VAL A 122 -7.83 0.61 -6.07
CA VAL A 122 -7.24 1.84 -6.66
C VAL A 122 -7.06 2.93 -5.62
N PHE A 123 -5.81 3.31 -5.36
CA PHE A 123 -5.41 4.42 -4.49
C PHE A 123 -5.00 5.63 -5.33
N LEU A 124 -5.41 6.84 -4.91
CA LEU A 124 -5.02 8.08 -5.55
C LEU A 124 -4.30 8.98 -4.55
N GLN A 125 -3.14 9.49 -4.93
CA GLN A 125 -2.44 10.54 -4.20
C GLN A 125 -2.19 11.72 -5.14
N ARG A 126 -2.72 12.89 -4.79
CA ARG A 126 -2.51 14.14 -5.56
C ARG A 126 -1.47 15.00 -4.86
N MET A 127 -0.50 15.51 -5.61
CA MET A 127 0.56 16.36 -5.03
C MET A 127 0.30 17.86 -5.20
N GLU A 128 -0.78 18.22 -5.88
CA GLU A 128 -1.18 19.62 -6.07
C GLU A 128 -1.52 20.25 -4.71
N GLY A 129 -0.88 21.38 -4.39
CA GLY A 129 -1.05 22.05 -3.10
C GLY A 129 -0.25 21.43 -1.93
N THR A 130 0.46 20.32 -2.15
CA THR A 130 1.28 19.66 -1.12
C THR A 130 2.63 20.37 -0.95
N ASP A 131 2.81 21.07 0.18
CA ASP A 131 4.11 21.65 0.57
C ASP A 131 4.92 20.67 1.43
N LEU A 132 5.75 19.84 0.78
CA LEU A 132 6.58 18.86 1.46
C LEU A 132 7.53 19.46 2.50
N LYS A 133 8.02 20.69 2.30
CA LYS A 133 8.93 21.33 3.26
C LYS A 133 8.18 21.77 4.50
N GLU A 134 6.98 22.31 4.36
CA GLU A 134 6.11 22.64 5.50
C GLU A 134 5.76 21.38 6.28
N ILE A 135 5.32 20.33 5.60
CA ILE A 135 4.88 19.09 6.23
C ILE A 135 6.02 18.47 7.05
N ILE A 136 7.21 18.38 6.49
CA ILE A 136 8.39 17.84 7.20
C ILE A 136 8.77 18.70 8.41
N LYS A 137 8.48 20.00 8.39
CA LYS A 137 8.75 20.89 9.54
C LYS A 137 7.69 20.78 10.63
N THR A 138 6.43 20.56 10.26
CA THR A 138 5.30 20.64 11.20
C THR A 138 4.80 19.28 11.67
N VAL A 139 5.11 18.21 10.95
CA VAL A 139 4.73 16.84 11.31
C VAL A 139 5.96 16.06 11.77
N PRO A 140 5.89 15.40 12.95
CA PRO A 140 6.95 14.51 13.38
C PRO A 140 7.23 13.40 12.36
N TYR A 141 8.50 13.16 12.07
CA TYR A 141 8.92 12.21 11.04
C TYR A 141 8.33 10.81 11.25
N TYR A 142 8.27 10.35 12.51
CA TYR A 142 7.70 9.05 12.85
C TYR A 142 6.20 8.97 12.54
N HIS A 143 5.42 10.06 12.68
CA HIS A 143 4.01 10.06 12.27
C HIS A 143 3.87 9.90 10.76
N ILE A 144 4.74 10.53 9.97
CA ILE A 144 4.70 10.39 8.51
C ILE A 144 4.98 8.93 8.13
N LEU A 145 6.08 8.35 8.63
CA LEU A 145 6.45 6.97 8.34
C LEU A 145 5.37 5.98 8.80
N HIS A 146 4.82 6.20 9.99
CA HIS A 146 3.75 5.39 10.55
C HIS A 146 2.50 5.43 9.67
N SER A 147 2.12 6.61 9.18
CA SER A 147 0.96 6.78 8.29
C SER A 147 1.15 6.11 6.93
N TYR A 148 2.37 6.09 6.40
CA TYR A 148 2.69 5.37 5.16
C TYR A 148 2.73 3.85 5.34
N PHE A 149 3.23 3.35 6.47
CA PHE A 149 3.13 1.94 6.81
C PHE A 149 1.66 1.52 6.94
N LEU A 150 0.87 2.33 7.63
CA LEU A 150 -0.56 2.10 7.84
C LEU A 150 -1.34 2.08 6.52
N LEU A 151 -1.05 3.02 5.62
CA LEU A 151 -1.64 3.04 4.30
C LEU A 151 -1.40 1.72 3.56
N GLN A 152 -0.17 1.19 3.60
CA GLN A 152 0.19 -0.09 2.97
C GLN A 152 -0.52 -1.28 3.61
N GLU A 153 -0.62 -1.31 4.95
CA GLU A 153 -1.39 -2.34 5.66
C GLU A 153 -2.88 -2.32 5.24
N CYS A 154 -3.47 -1.14 5.12
CA CYS A 154 -4.85 -0.98 4.64
C CYS A 154 -5.03 -1.51 3.22
N MET A 155 -4.11 -1.19 2.29
CA MET A 155 -4.19 -1.74 0.92
C MET A 155 -4.11 -3.26 0.93
N GLN A 156 -3.13 -3.80 1.65
CA GLN A 156 -2.91 -5.24 1.68
C GLN A 156 -4.14 -5.95 2.22
N ARG A 157 -4.74 -5.46 3.30
CA ARG A 157 -5.96 -6.08 3.85
C ARG A 157 -7.15 -5.97 2.91
N GLY A 158 -7.34 -4.83 2.25
CA GLY A 158 -8.36 -4.69 1.20
C GLY A 158 -8.16 -5.69 0.06
N MET A 159 -6.91 -6.00 -0.30
CA MET A 159 -6.61 -7.05 -1.28
C MET A 159 -6.92 -8.45 -0.75
N LEU A 160 -6.51 -8.77 0.47
CA LEU A 160 -6.73 -10.09 1.09
C LEU A 160 -8.22 -10.38 1.29
N GLU A 161 -9.00 -9.36 1.68
CA GLU A 161 -10.46 -9.46 1.77
C GLU A 161 -11.08 -9.72 0.40
N LYS A 162 -10.61 -9.02 -0.64
CA LYS A 162 -11.09 -9.23 -2.00
C LYS A 162 -10.75 -10.62 -2.54
N GLU A 163 -9.57 -11.13 -2.21
CA GLU A 163 -9.13 -12.48 -2.54
C GLU A 163 -10.00 -13.55 -1.87
N LYS A 164 -10.35 -13.32 -0.60
CA LYS A 164 -11.25 -14.20 0.14
C LYS A 164 -12.66 -14.20 -0.44
N GLU A 165 -13.17 -13.03 -0.85
CA GLU A 165 -14.49 -12.88 -1.48
C GLU A 165 -14.56 -13.57 -2.85
N THR A 166 -13.56 -13.33 -3.70
CA THR A 166 -13.61 -13.72 -5.12
C THR A 166 -12.94 -15.06 -5.42
N GLY A 167 -12.07 -15.54 -4.53
CA GLY A 167 -11.20 -16.70 -4.78
C GLY A 167 -10.14 -16.46 -5.86
N ARG A 168 -9.90 -15.21 -6.26
CA ARG A 168 -8.94 -14.82 -7.31
C ARG A 168 -7.94 -13.82 -6.76
N GLN A 169 -6.73 -13.80 -7.33
CA GLN A 169 -5.67 -12.87 -6.95
C GLN A 169 -6.14 -11.41 -7.08
N SER A 170 -5.76 -10.58 -6.10
CA SER A 170 -5.99 -9.14 -6.09
C SER A 170 -4.67 -8.36 -6.18
N ALA A 171 -4.76 -7.06 -6.47
CA ALA A 171 -3.63 -6.12 -6.45
C ALA A 171 -4.11 -4.73 -6.02
N ALA A 172 -3.18 -3.89 -5.58
CA ALA A 172 -3.39 -2.46 -5.43
C ALA A 172 -2.69 -1.71 -6.58
N ILE A 173 -3.25 -0.57 -6.97
CA ILE A 173 -2.59 0.41 -7.84
C ILE A 173 -2.56 1.73 -7.10
N ILE A 174 -1.41 2.39 -7.13
CA ILE A 174 -1.27 3.76 -6.62
C ILE A 174 -1.13 4.68 -7.83
N ILE A 175 -2.12 5.53 -8.04
CA ILE A 175 -2.07 6.62 -9.00
C ILE A 175 -1.46 7.82 -8.26
N LEU A 176 -0.24 8.19 -8.64
CA LEU A 176 0.44 9.36 -8.10
C LEU A 176 0.36 10.51 -9.10
N ASP A 177 -0.52 11.46 -8.84
CA ASP A 177 -0.62 12.70 -9.61
C ASP A 177 0.42 13.70 -9.08
N LEU A 178 1.51 13.85 -9.82
CA LEU A 178 2.62 14.72 -9.49
C LEU A 178 2.40 16.19 -9.90
N HIS A 179 1.22 16.54 -10.42
CA HIS A 179 0.92 17.93 -10.78
C HIS A 179 1.13 18.87 -9.58
N GLY A 180 1.78 20.01 -9.81
CA GLY A 180 2.04 21.02 -8.77
C GLY A 180 3.22 20.72 -7.83
N ILE A 181 3.91 19.58 -7.96
CA ILE A 181 5.07 19.29 -7.11
C ILE A 181 6.28 20.17 -7.48
N ASN A 182 6.98 20.69 -6.47
CA ASN A 182 8.22 21.42 -6.69
C ASN A 182 9.41 20.45 -6.90
N LEU A 183 9.72 20.15 -8.16
CA LEU A 183 10.84 19.26 -8.53
C LEU A 183 12.20 19.75 -7.99
N GLY A 184 12.36 21.05 -7.73
CA GLY A 184 13.57 21.63 -7.14
C GLY A 184 13.92 21.03 -5.77
N ASP A 185 12.92 20.54 -5.04
CA ASP A 185 13.10 19.96 -3.72
C ASP A 185 13.80 18.59 -3.73
N PHE A 186 13.81 17.95 -4.90
CA PHE A 186 14.37 16.61 -5.12
C PHE A 186 15.72 16.61 -5.82
N ILE A 187 16.19 17.76 -6.32
CA ILE A 187 17.49 17.88 -7.01
C ILE A 187 18.64 17.50 -6.06
N ASN A 188 18.56 17.90 -4.80
CA ASN A 188 19.57 17.54 -3.81
C ASN A 188 19.24 16.16 -3.18
N PRO A 189 20.08 15.13 -3.39
CA PRO A 189 19.84 13.80 -2.85
C PRO A 189 19.94 13.72 -1.32
N LEU A 190 20.49 14.75 -0.68
CA LEU A 190 20.62 14.86 0.78
C LEU A 190 19.53 15.75 1.40
N SER A 191 18.63 16.32 0.60
CA SER A 191 17.51 17.12 1.11
C SER A 191 16.57 16.27 1.97
N ASN A 192 15.86 16.91 2.90
CA ASN A 192 14.89 16.21 3.75
C ASN A 192 13.73 15.59 2.95
N PRO A 193 13.15 16.26 1.93
CA PRO A 193 12.17 15.64 1.03
C PRO A 193 12.70 14.37 0.35
N THR A 194 13.92 14.38 -0.19
CA THR A 194 14.52 13.20 -0.83
C THR A 194 14.81 12.08 0.17
N LYS A 195 15.26 12.41 1.39
CA LYS A 195 15.39 11.42 2.47
C LYS A 195 14.06 10.78 2.82
N LEU A 196 12.99 11.59 2.94
CA LEU A 196 11.64 11.08 3.24
C LEU A 196 11.15 10.14 2.15
N ALA A 197 11.20 10.58 0.89
CA ALA A 197 10.79 9.75 -0.24
C ALA A 197 11.52 8.41 -0.25
N ARG A 198 12.85 8.40 -0.02
CA ARG A 198 13.63 7.16 0.06
C ARG A 198 13.20 6.24 1.20
N ILE A 199 12.89 6.77 2.38
CA ILE A 199 12.48 5.93 3.51
C ILE A 199 11.09 5.35 3.26
N VAL A 200 10.16 6.13 2.72
CA VAL A 200 8.83 5.65 2.32
C VAL A 200 8.97 4.54 1.27
N VAL A 201 9.78 4.75 0.22
CA VAL A 201 10.07 3.72 -0.79
C VAL A 201 10.71 2.48 -0.16
N LYS A 202 11.60 2.65 0.83
CA LYS A 202 12.22 1.52 1.54
C LYS A 202 11.20 0.68 2.31
N ILE A 203 10.26 1.31 3.01
CA ILE A 203 9.15 0.61 3.69
C ILE A 203 8.35 -0.20 2.67
N TRP A 204 8.04 0.39 1.52
CA TRP A 204 7.32 -0.30 0.45
C TRP A 204 8.13 -1.47 -0.13
N SER A 205 9.42 -1.26 -0.39
CA SER A 205 10.27 -2.29 -1.00
C SER A 205 10.52 -3.48 -0.07
N ASP A 206 10.63 -3.23 1.23
CA ASP A 206 10.99 -4.27 2.20
C ASP A 206 9.81 -5.22 2.50
N TYR A 207 8.56 -4.72 2.43
CA TYR A 207 7.38 -5.45 2.90
C TYR A 207 6.25 -5.60 1.87
N PHE A 208 6.13 -4.69 0.90
CA PHE A 208 4.90 -4.54 0.10
C PHE A 208 5.13 -4.52 -1.42
N THR A 209 6.33 -4.85 -1.91
CA THR A 209 6.70 -4.76 -3.34
C THR A 209 5.72 -5.48 -4.27
N GLU A 210 5.26 -6.66 -3.86
CA GLU A 210 4.36 -7.51 -4.68
C GLU A 210 2.87 -7.21 -4.45
N ASN A 211 2.54 -6.12 -3.74
CA ASN A 211 1.16 -5.66 -3.60
C ASN A 211 0.74 -4.78 -4.79
N VAL A 212 1.69 -4.11 -5.45
CA VAL A 212 1.43 -3.15 -6.53
C VAL A 212 1.62 -3.81 -7.90
N SER A 213 0.66 -3.60 -8.81
CA SER A 213 0.73 -4.06 -10.22
C SER A 213 1.00 -2.93 -11.20
#